data_AF-A0A962ZIF5-F1
#
_entry.id   AF-A0A962ZIF5-F1
#
_cell.length_a   1.000
_cell.length_b   1.000
_cell.length_c   1.000
_cell.angle_alpha   90.00
_cell.angle_beta   90.00
_cell.angle_gamma   90.00
#
_symmetry.space_group_name_H-M   'P 1'
#
loop_
_entity.id
_entity.type
_entity.pdbx_description
1 polymer ?
#
loop_
_entity_poly.entity_id
_entity_poly.type
_entity_poly.pdbx_seq_one_letter_code
_entity_poly.pdbx_strand_id
1 'polypeptide(L)'
;MTLLPDTALFPRGADTYRDWSGLDLGSLAVVLAELARNEPGLLVVITPDNSRAQQLEDSLGFYLRGSDVPLLHFPDWETLPYDLFSPHQDI
;
A
#
# COMPACT_ATOMS: atom_id res chain seq x y z
N MET A 1 -20.90 13.52 -22.70
CA MET A 1 -19.81 12.60 -22.34
C MET A 1 -19.58 12.76 -20.85
N THR A 2 -20.02 11.78 -20.05
CA THR A 2 -19.93 11.86 -18.58
C THR A 2 -18.59 11.28 -18.16
N LEU A 3 -17.72 12.12 -17.58
CA LEU A 3 -16.34 11.76 -17.23
C LEU A 3 -16.22 11.04 -15.89
N LEU A 4 -17.30 10.97 -15.12
CA LEU A 4 -17.31 10.42 -13.77
C LEU A 4 -18.34 9.29 -13.66
N PRO A 5 -18.06 8.25 -12.87
CA PRO A 5 -19.03 7.20 -12.59
C PRO A 5 -20.22 7.79 -11.80
N ASP A 6 -21.40 7.22 -12.03
CA ASP A 6 -22.63 7.60 -11.31
C ASP A 6 -22.65 7.10 -9.86
N THR A 7 -21.60 6.38 -9.44
CA THR A 7 -21.41 5.91 -8.07
C THR A 7 -20.62 6.92 -7.24
N ALA A 8 -20.84 6.89 -5.92
CA ALA A 8 -20.06 7.72 -5.01
C ALA A 8 -18.57 7.33 -5.10
N LEU A 9 -17.73 8.27 -5.53
CA LEU A 9 -16.29 8.09 -5.68
C LEU A 9 -15.56 7.83 -4.35
N PHE A 10 -16.10 8.35 -3.24
CA PHE A 10 -15.49 8.25 -1.94
C PHE A 10 -16.49 7.68 -0.92
N PRO A 11 -16.05 6.78 -0.02
CA PRO A 11 -16.86 6.32 1.09
C PRO A 11 -17.26 7.52 1.96
N ARG A 12 -18.53 7.56 2.40
CA ARG A 12 -19.11 8.70 3.15
C ARG A 12 -19.43 8.39 4.62
N GLY A 13 -19.07 7.22 5.12
CA GLY A 13 -19.44 6.73 6.46
C GLY A 13 -18.26 6.16 7.25
N ALA A 14 -18.42 6.11 8.58
CA ALA A 14 -17.47 5.49 9.50
C ALA A 14 -17.40 3.96 9.34
N ASP A 15 -18.38 3.36 8.67
CA ASP A 15 -18.55 1.92 8.46
C ASP A 15 -17.33 1.28 7.75
N THR A 16 -16.60 2.08 6.97
CA THR A 16 -15.38 1.67 6.25
C THR A 16 -14.09 2.08 6.94
N TYR A 17 -14.15 2.86 8.03
CA TYR A 17 -12.98 3.27 8.79
C TYR A 17 -12.71 2.29 9.93
N ARG A 18 -11.47 1.79 10.01
CA ARG A 18 -11.00 0.99 11.13
C ARG A 18 -9.69 1.58 11.62
N ASP A 19 -9.60 1.78 12.93
CA ASP A 19 -8.36 2.15 13.61
C ASP A 19 -7.80 0.89 14.30
N TRP A 20 -6.60 0.46 13.89
CA TRP A 20 -5.94 -0.72 14.42
C TRP A 20 -4.79 -0.29 15.33
N SER A 21 -4.90 -0.61 16.62
CA SER A 21 -3.89 -0.29 17.63
C SER A 21 -3.14 -1.54 18.10
N GLY A 22 -1.89 -1.36 18.57
CA GLY A 22 -1.10 -2.44 19.18
C GLY A 22 -0.39 -3.35 18.18
N LEU A 23 -0.32 -2.93 16.91
CA LEU A 23 0.47 -3.60 15.88
C LEU A 23 1.82 -2.90 15.73
N ASP A 24 2.90 -3.65 15.86
CA ASP A 24 4.20 -3.28 15.32
C ASP A 24 4.30 -3.64 13.83
N LEU A 25 5.43 -3.39 13.19
CA LEU A 25 5.56 -3.63 11.74
C LEU A 25 5.48 -5.11 11.36
N GLY A 26 5.96 -6.02 12.22
CA GLY A 26 5.89 -7.46 11.95
C GLY A 26 4.47 -8.00 12.07
N SER A 27 3.77 -7.60 13.13
CA SER A 27 2.37 -7.96 13.36
C SER A 27 1.42 -7.28 12.38
N LEU A 28 1.72 -6.07 11.90
CA LEU A 28 0.97 -5.44 10.82
C LEU A 28 1.10 -6.23 9.51
N ALA A 29 2.31 -6.68 9.15
CA ALA A 29 2.56 -7.41 7.92
C ALA A 29 1.74 -8.71 7.83
N VAL A 30 1.65 -9.50 8.92
CA VAL A 30 0.85 -10.73 8.90
C VAL A 30 -0.64 -10.45 8.75
N VAL A 31 -1.16 -9.39 9.39
CA VAL A 31 -2.57 -8.98 9.27
C VAL A 31 -2.89 -8.57 7.84
N LEU A 32 -2.01 -7.77 7.22
CA LEU A 32 -2.18 -7.35 5.83
C LEU A 32 -2.05 -8.51 4.84
N ALA A 33 -1.15 -9.47 5.10
CA ALA A 33 -1.01 -10.66 4.27
C ALA A 33 -2.27 -11.54 4.30
N GLU A 34 -2.89 -11.71 5.47
CA GLU A 34 -4.16 -12.40 5.59
C GLU A 34 -5.30 -11.63 4.93
N LEU A 35 -5.33 -10.31 5.06
CA LEU A 35 -6.31 -9.48 4.37
C LEU A 35 -6.21 -9.63 2.84
N ALA A 36 -5.00 -9.57 2.30
CA ALA A 36 -4.74 -9.66 0.86
C ALA A 36 -5.08 -11.05 0.27
N ARG A 37 -5.05 -12.11 1.07
CA ARG A 37 -5.44 -13.47 0.65
C ARG A 37 -6.93 -13.69 0.62
N ASN A 38 -7.63 -13.13 1.60
CA ASN A 38 -9.03 -13.48 1.88
C ASN A 38 -10.02 -12.47 1.32
N GLU A 39 -9.62 -11.21 1.15
CA GLU A 39 -10.50 -10.17 0.62
C GLU A 39 -10.27 -9.94 -0.87
N PRO A 40 -11.33 -9.93 -1.70
CA PRO A 40 -11.19 -9.63 -3.11
C PRO A 40 -10.92 -8.14 -3.33
N GLY A 41 -9.94 -7.83 -4.17
CA GLY A 41 -9.68 -6.45 -4.63
C GLY A 41 -8.22 -6.02 -4.48
N LEU A 42 -7.94 -4.78 -4.89
CA LEU A 42 -6.62 -4.17 -4.72
C LEU A 42 -6.50 -3.59 -3.32
N LEU A 43 -5.52 -4.07 -2.55
CA LEU A 43 -5.11 -3.47 -1.28
C LEU A 43 -4.01 -2.44 -1.55
N VAL A 44 -4.31 -1.16 -1.28
CA VAL A 44 -3.31 -0.09 -1.31
C VAL A 44 -2.91 0.23 0.12
N VAL A 45 -1.62 0.09 0.42
CA VAL A 45 -1.07 0.41 1.74
C VAL A 45 -0.23 1.68 1.63
N ILE A 46 -0.61 2.70 2.40
CA ILE A 46 0.12 3.97 2.48
C ILE A 46 0.94 3.95 3.77
N THR A 47 2.24 4.15 3.66
CA THR A 47 3.14 4.24 4.80
C THR A 47 3.61 5.68 5.01
N PRO A 48 4.15 6.03 6.20
CA PRO A 48 4.59 7.39 6.47
C PRO A 48 5.77 7.88 5.62
N ASP A 49 6.62 6.95 5.16
CA ASP A 49 7.86 7.25 4.45
C ASP A 49 8.37 6.01 3.68
N ASN A 50 9.36 6.22 2.80
CA ASN A 50 9.92 5.16 1.95
C ASN A 50 10.61 4.04 2.77
N SER A 51 11.23 4.38 3.91
CA SER A 51 11.88 3.36 4.76
C SER A 51 10.84 2.41 5.36
N ARG A 52 9.68 2.92 5.79
CA ARG A 52 8.57 2.09 6.26
C ARG A 52 7.91 1.30 5.15
N ALA A 53 7.81 1.86 3.94
CA ALA A 53 7.35 1.11 2.76
C ALA A 53 8.23 -0.11 2.50
N GLN A 54 9.56 0.07 2.43
CA GLN A 54 10.50 -1.02 2.16
C GLN A 54 10.48 -2.08 3.27
N GLN A 55 10.50 -1.66 4.54
CA GLN A 55 10.47 -2.60 5.66
C GLN A 55 9.18 -3.44 5.68
N LEU A 56 8.05 -2.83 5.32
CA LEU A 56 6.77 -3.51 5.24
C LEU A 56 6.73 -4.47 4.05
N GLU A 57 7.26 -4.07 2.89
CA GLU A 57 7.39 -4.91 1.70
C GLU A 57 8.21 -6.17 1.99
N ASP A 58 9.39 -6.01 2.61
CA ASP A 58 10.25 -7.15 2.97
C ASP A 58 9.52 -8.15 3.89
N SER A 59 8.79 -7.61 4.87
CA SER A 59 7.99 -8.40 5.81
C SER A 59 6.83 -9.11 5.12
N LEU A 60 6.11 -8.41 4.23
CA LEU A 60 5.04 -8.98 3.42
C LEU A 60 5.57 -10.07 2.48
N GLY A 61 6.74 -9.86 1.85
CA GLY A 61 7.39 -10.84 0.99
C GLY A 61 7.69 -12.15 1.73
N PHE A 62 8.06 -12.08 3.01
CA PHE A 62 8.19 -13.27 3.85
C PHE A 62 6.84 -13.98 4.07
N TYR A 63 5.82 -13.25 4.51
CA TYR A 63 4.52 -13.86 4.84
C TYR A 63 3.75 -14.35 3.61
N LEU A 64 3.85 -13.67 2.48
CA LEU A 64 3.19 -13.99 1.21
C LEU A 64 3.96 -15.02 0.37
N ARG A 65 5.11 -15.49 0.83
CA ARG A 65 5.93 -16.47 0.10
C ARG A 65 5.11 -17.71 -0.27
N GLY A 66 5.08 -18.03 -1.56
CA GLY A 66 4.34 -19.18 -2.08
C GLY A 66 2.83 -18.96 -2.25
N SER A 67 2.33 -17.73 -2.05
CA SER A 67 0.99 -17.33 -2.45
C SER A 67 0.99 -16.68 -3.83
N ASP A 68 -0.17 -16.68 -4.49
CA ASP A 68 -0.37 -16.03 -5.79
C ASP A 68 -0.70 -14.53 -5.67
N VAL A 69 -0.57 -13.95 -4.47
CA VAL A 69 -0.84 -12.53 -4.22
C VAL A 69 0.32 -11.70 -4.77
N PRO A 70 0.09 -10.82 -5.78
CA PRO A 70 1.13 -9.93 -6.27
C PRO A 70 1.46 -8.87 -5.21
N LEU A 71 2.75 -8.72 -4.92
CA LEU A 71 3.27 -7.63 -4.09
C LEU A 71 3.96 -6.62 -5.01
N LEU A 72 3.47 -5.39 -5.03
CA LEU A 72 3.96 -4.31 -5.89
C LEU A 72 4.43 -3.15 -5.03
N HIS A 73 5.65 -2.68 -5.27
CA HIS A 73 6.18 -1.46 -4.69
C HIS A 73 5.90 -0.28 -5.63
N PHE A 74 5.46 0.85 -5.08
CA PHE A 74 5.34 2.11 -5.82
C PHE A 74 6.52 3.01 -5.43
N PRO A 75 7.58 3.06 -6.24
CA PRO A 75 8.82 3.68 -5.82
C PRO A 75 8.68 5.20 -5.76
N ASP A 76 9.36 5.79 -4.78
CA ASP A 76 9.54 7.24 -4.74
C ASP A 76 10.50 7.66 -5.87
N TRP A 77 10.35 8.90 -6.34
CA TRP A 77 11.22 9.47 -7.38
C TRP A 77 12.65 9.74 -6.91
N GLU A 78 12.89 9.61 -5.60
CA GLU A 78 14.17 9.90 -4.93
C GLU A 78 14.71 11.31 -5.22
N THR A 79 13.84 12.23 -5.60
CA THR A 79 14.13 13.64 -5.84
C THR A 79 13.27 14.51 -4.95
N LEU A 80 13.78 15.68 -4.58
CA LEU A 80 12.99 16.64 -3.82
C LEU A 80 11.97 17.35 -4.73
N PRO A 81 10.88 17.90 -4.17
CA PRO A 81 10.03 18.80 -4.93
C PRO A 81 10.85 19.96 -5.50
N TYR A 82 10.78 20.12 -6.83
CA TYR A 82 11.57 21.10 -7.59
C TYR A 82 13.08 20.85 -7.61
N ASP A 83 13.50 19.60 -7.50
CA ASP A 83 14.89 19.22 -7.76
C ASP A 83 15.27 19.51 -9.23
N LEU A 84 16.54 19.82 -9.45
CA LEU A 84 17.10 20.05 -10.78
C LEU A 84 17.46 18.74 -11.50
N PHE A 85 17.48 17.64 -10.76
CA PHE A 85 17.75 16.30 -11.28
C PHE A 85 16.45 15.58 -11.60
N SER A 86 16.46 14.83 -12.70
CA SER A 86 15.41 13.85 -12.99
C SER A 86 15.56 12.63 -12.08
N PRO A 87 14.47 11.91 -11.79
CA PRO A 87 14.54 10.59 -11.15
C PRO A 87 15.47 9.66 -11.92
N HIS A 88 16.07 8.70 -11.21
CA HIS A 88 16.90 7.69 -11.83
C HIS A 88 16.06 6.80 -12.79
N GLN A 89 16.69 6.31 -13.87
CA GLN A 89 16.00 5.60 -14.96
C GLN A 89 15.50 4.20 -14.60
N ASP A 90 15.97 3.68 -13.47
CA ASP A 90 15.65 2.39 -12.89
C ASP A 90 14.44 2.45 -11.95
N ILE A 91 13.88 3.65 -11.74
CA ILE A 91 12.67 3.94 -10.96
C ILE A 91 11.43 4.01 -11.86
#